data_AF-A0A392PW67-F1
#
_entry.id   AF-A0A392PW67-F1
#
_cell.length_a   1.000
_cell.length_b   1.000
_cell.length_c   1.000
_cell.angle_alpha   90.00
_cell.angle_beta   90.00
_cell.angle_gamma   90.00
#
_symmetry.space_group_name_H-M   'P 1'
#
loop_
_entity.id
_entity.type
_entity.pdbx_description
1 polymer ?
#
loop_
_entity_poly.entity_id
_entity_poly.type
_entity_poly.pdbx_seq_one_letter_code
_entity_poly.pdbx_strand_id
1 'polypeptide(L)' 'MPHNKIADRKGHQGWMKLEGPHFIFPGGGTMFPDGAEQYIEKLGQYIPMNGGVLRTALDMGCG' A
#
# COMPACT_ATOMS: atom_id res chain seq x y z
N MET A 1 14.67 8.15 -14.59
CA MET A 1 15.17 6.76 -14.47
C MET A 1 14.34 6.07 -13.39
N PRO A 2 13.50 5.06 -13.69
CA PRO A 2 12.74 4.39 -12.63
C PRO A 2 13.71 3.54 -11.79
N HIS A 3 13.76 3.78 -10.48
CA HIS A 3 14.63 3.06 -9.55
C HIS A 3 13.91 1.80 -9.03
N ASN A 4 13.84 0.76 -9.87
CA ASN A 4 13.21 -0.54 -9.57
C ASN A 4 13.95 -1.38 -8.50
N LYS A 5 15.13 -0.96 -8.03
CA LYS A 5 15.97 -1.70 -7.07
C LYS A 5 15.25 -2.10 -5.77
N ILE A 6 14.26 -1.32 -5.33
CA ILE A 6 13.47 -1.64 -4.12
C ILE A 6 12.48 -2.77 -4.40
N ALA A 7 11.87 -2.78 -5.59
CA ALA A 7 10.97 -3.85 -6.02
C ALA A 7 11.70 -5.19 -6.08
N ASP A 8 12.92 -5.21 -6.64
CA ASP A 8 13.72 -6.43 -6.74
C ASP A 8 14.19 -6.94 -5.36
N ARG A 9 14.55 -6.02 -4.45
CA ARG A 9 15.02 -6.38 -3.10
C ARG A 9 13.91 -6.82 -2.15
N LYS A 10 12.71 -6.28 -2.26
CA LYS A 10 11.60 -6.52 -1.32
C LYS A 10 10.40 -7.23 -1.92
N GLY A 11 10.41 -7.53 -3.22
CA GLY A 11 9.32 -8.25 -3.90
C GLY A 11 9.08 -9.65 -3.31
N HIS A 12 10.12 -10.28 -2.75
CA HIS A 12 9.98 -11.57 -2.05
C HIS A 12 9.13 -11.48 -0.78
N GLN A 13 8.90 -10.29 -0.22
CA GLN A 13 8.09 -10.07 1.00
C GLN A 13 6.61 -9.88 0.68
N GLY A 14 6.18 -10.11 -0.56
CA GLY A 14 4.78 -9.94 -0.99
C GLY A 14 4.29 -8.49 -1.03
N TRP A 15 5.05 -7.53 -0.48
CA TRP A 15 4.64 -6.14 -0.30
C TRP A 15 4.33 -5.35 -1.56
N MET A 16 4.98 -5.66 -2.68
CA MET A 16 4.80 -4.89 -3.90
C MET A 16 4.93 -5.81 -5.11
N LYS A 17 3.94 -5.78 -5.98
CA LYS A 17 3.97 -6.46 -7.28
C LYS A 17 3.80 -5.44 -8.38
N LEU A 18 4.49 -5.65 -9.50
CA LEU A 18 4.25 -4.87 -10.70
C LEU A 18 3.09 -5.52 -11.46
N GLU A 19 2.01 -4.78 -11.68
CA GLU A 19 0.87 -5.19 -12.50
C GLU A 19 0.70 -4.19 -13.65
N GLY A 20 1.15 -4.61 -14.83
CA GLY A 20 1.21 -3.74 -16.01
C GLY A 20 2.09 -2.50 -15.76
N PRO A 21 1.57 -1.28 -15.95
CA PRO A 21 2.34 -0.05 -15.69
C PRO A 21 2.28 0.42 -14.23
N HIS A 22 1.58 -0.29 -13.34
CA HIS A 22 1.37 0.14 -11.95
C HIS A 22 2.01 -0.82 -10.95
N PHE A 23 2.41 -0.29 -9.80
CA PHE A 23 2.71 -1.11 -8.64
C PHE A 23 1.45 -1.31 -7.82
N ILE A 24 1.15 -2.56 -7.50
CA ILE A 24 0.10 -2.95 -6.57
C ILE A 24 0.72 -3.45 -5.26
N PHE A 25 -0.01 -3.27 -4.17
CA PHE A 25 0.40 -3.61 -2.82
C PHE A 25 -0.60 -4.62 -2.25
N PRO A 26 -0.49 -5.91 -2.62
CA PRO A 26 -1.52 -6.91 -2.35
C PRO A 26 -1.56 -7.39 -0.89
N GLY A 27 -0.67 -6.89 -0.03
CA GLY A 27 -0.47 -7.43 1.32
C GLY A 27 0.57 -8.55 1.39
N GLY A 28 0.91 -8.98 2.60
CA GLY A 28 1.78 -10.16 2.81
C GLY A 28 3.07 -9.92 3.58
N GLY A 29 3.12 -8.95 4.49
CA GLY A 29 4.25 -8.85 5.44
C GLY A 29 3.79 -8.78 6.89
N THR A 30 4.75 -8.67 7.81
CA THR A 30 4.54 -8.92 9.24
C THR A 30 3.41 -8.09 9.88
N MET A 31 3.21 -6.85 9.43
CA MET A 31 2.15 -5.96 9.95
C MET A 31 0.80 -6.13 9.24
N PHE A 32 0.80 -6.65 8.02
CA PHE A 32 -0.39 -6.84 7.18
C PHE A 32 -0.34 -8.21 6.49
N PRO A 33 -0.47 -9.31 7.25
CA PRO A 33 -0.36 -10.67 6.71
C PRO A 33 -1.44 -10.94 5.65
N ASP A 34 -2.64 -10.42 5.87
CA ASP A 34 -3.81 -10.57 4.97
C ASP A 34 -4.05 -9.30 4.12
N GLY A 35 -3.10 -8.37 4.09
CA GLY A 35 -3.25 -7.07 3.44
C GLY A 35 -3.74 -5.95 4.33
N ALA A 36 -3.82 -4.74 3.76
CA ALA A 36 -4.09 -3.50 4.49
C ALA A 36 -5.56 -3.07 4.46
N GLU A 37 -6.46 -3.89 3.89
CA GLU A 37 -7.88 -3.53 3.69
C GLU A 37 -8.57 -3.13 5.00
N GLN A 38 -8.46 -3.97 6.04
CA GLN A 38 -9.03 -3.69 7.37
C GLN A 38 -8.47 -2.41 8.01
N TYR A 39 -7.18 -2.13 7.78
CA TYR A 39 -6.52 -0.91 8.27
C TYR A 39 -7.07 0.34 7.57
N ILE A 40 -7.22 0.27 6.25
CA ILE A 40 -7.81 1.33 5.44
C ILE A 40 -9.29 1.56 5.84
N GLU A 41 -10.07 0.49 6.05
CA GLU A 41 -11.46 0.62 6.53
C GLU A 41 -11.54 1.35 7.87
N LYS A 42 -10.64 1.04 8.80
CA LYS A 42 -10.57 1.71 10.10
C LYS A 42 -10.20 3.18 9.97
N LEU A 43 -9.24 3.52 9.11
CA LEU A 43 -8.94 4.93 8.79
C LEU A 43 -10.16 5.65 8.20
N GLY A 44 -10.97 4.96 7.41
CA GLY A 44 -12.20 5.48 6.80
C GLY A 44 -13.27 5.91 7.81
N GLN A 45 -13.19 5.43 9.05
CA GLN A 45 -14.05 5.88 10.15
C GLN A 45 -13.71 7.30 10.63
N TYR A 46 -12.48 7.76 10.39
CA TYR A 46 -11.97 9.05 10.87
C TYR A 46 -11.69 10.03 9.74
N ILE A 47 -11.35 9.54 8.55
CA ILE A 47 -10.99 10.34 7.40
C ILE A 47 -12.00 10.08 6.27
N PRO A 48 -12.64 11.12 5.70
CA PRO A 48 -13.65 10.97 4.66
C PRO A 48 -13.01 10.65 3.30
N MET A 49 -12.50 9.43 3.14
CA MET A 49 -11.80 8.98 1.94
C MET A 49 -12.70 8.90 0.71
N ASN A 50 -13.99 8.59 0.89
CA ASN A 50 -14.94 8.43 -0.22
C ASN A 50 -15.58 9.74 -0.70
N GLY A 51 -15.27 10.87 -0.05
CA GLY A 51 -15.90 12.15 -0.34
C GLY A 51 -15.34 12.90 -1.55
N GLY A 52 -14.28 12.40 -2.20
CA GLY A 52 -13.65 13.02 -3.37
C GLY A 52 -12.87 14.32 -3.10
N VAL A 53 -12.92 14.83 -1.87
CA VAL A 53 -12.15 16.01 -1.42
C VAL A 53 -10.67 15.65 -1.20
N LEU A 54 -10.41 14.43 -0.69
CA LEU A 54 -9.07 13.93 -0.47
C LEU A 54 -8.49 13.40 -1.79
N ARG A 55 -7.44 14.05 -2.31
CA ARG A 55 -6.76 13.61 -3.56
C ARG A 55 -5.54 12.74 -3.32
N THR A 56 -4.91 12.85 -2.16
CA THR A 56 -3.69 12.13 -1.83
C THR A 56 -3.59 11.97 -0.33
N ALA A 57 -3.29 10.75 0.12
CA ALA A 57 -2.94 10.43 1.49
C ALA A 57 -1.56 9.78 1.49
N LEU A 58 -0.70 10.20 2.42
CA LEU A 58 0.63 9.62 2.63
C LEU A 58 0.70 9.11 4.06
N ASP A 59 0.73 7.80 4.21
CA ASP A 59 0.97 7.13 5.48
C ASP A 59 2.45 6.74 5.56
N MET A 60 3.15 7.27 6.57
CA MET A 60 4.57 7.03 6.79
C MET A 60 4.78 6.25 8.09
N GLY A 61 4.49 4.95 8.05
CA GLY A 61 4.80 3.98 9.09
C GLY A 61 5.76 2.89 8.57
N CYS A 62 6.24 2.00 9.45
CA CYS A 62 7.03 0.83 9.04
C CYS A 62 6.15 -0.35 8.55
N GLY A 63 4.89 -0.07 8.24
CA GLY A 63 3.80 -1.03 8.36
C GLY A 63 3.09 -0.84 9.70
#